data_AF-A0A1Q2CZV5-F1
#
_entry.id   AF-A0A1Q2CZV5-F1
#
_cell.length_a   1.000
_cell.length_b   1.000
_cell.length_c   1.000
_cell.angle_alpha   90.00
_cell.angle_beta   90.00
_cell.angle_gamma   90.00
#
_symmetry.space_group_name_H-M   'P 1'
#
loop_
_entity.id
_entity.type
_entity.pdbx_description
1 polymer ?
#
loop_
_entity_poly.entity_id
_entity_poly.type
_entity_poly.pdbx_seq_one_letter_code
_entity_poly.pdbx_strand_id
1 'polypeptide(L)'
;MGVPGPAVAGPATTIIELVGGALIILGAGTRIVGAIYTLVMLGAAAIVHLPAGFFVGDGYEFVLVLAGIGAALALTDAGAWSVDRLIGSRRTTPVSPERVDAWPSEKPRRPHLRKVWALSFPGQPLNSHRTSSSKSAGA
;
A
#
# COMPACT_ATOMS: atom_id res chain seq x y z
N MET A 1 28.54 -23.56 -20.35
CA MET A 1 27.93 -22.25 -20.02
C MET A 1 29.03 -21.26 -19.69
N GLY A 2 29.14 -20.14 -20.41
CA GLY A 2 30.19 -19.13 -20.23
C GLY A 2 29.96 -18.20 -19.04
N VAL A 3 29.48 -18.73 -17.91
CA VAL A 3 29.11 -17.94 -16.73
C VAL A 3 30.38 -17.42 -16.06
N PRO A 4 30.53 -16.11 -15.87
CA PRO A 4 31.66 -15.54 -15.13
C PRO A 4 31.63 -16.00 -13.67
N GLY A 5 32.77 -16.47 -13.14
CA GLY A 5 32.89 -16.88 -11.74
C GLY A 5 31.89 -17.97 -11.31
N PRO A 6 31.83 -19.13 -12.00
CA PRO A 6 30.78 -20.14 -11.79
C PRO A 6 30.76 -20.71 -10.36
N ALA A 7 31.91 -20.75 -9.70
CA ALA A 7 32.04 -21.18 -8.30
C ALA A 7 31.30 -20.26 -7.31
N VAL A 8 31.01 -19.01 -7.71
CA VAL A 8 30.24 -18.05 -6.91
C VAL A 8 28.83 -17.90 -7.47
N ALA A 9 28.71 -17.72 -8.79
CA ALA A 9 27.44 -17.48 -9.46
C ALA A 9 26.45 -18.64 -9.25
N GLY A 10 26.90 -19.89 -9.38
CA GLY A 10 26.05 -21.07 -9.19
C GLY A 10 25.42 -21.12 -7.78
N PRO A 11 26.25 -21.18 -6.71
CA PRO A 11 25.74 -21.19 -5.34
C PRO A 11 24.89 -19.96 -5.00
N ALA A 12 25.27 -18.77 -5.48
CA ALA A 12 24.50 -17.55 -5.25
C ALA A 12 23.10 -17.65 -5.88
N THR A 13 22.99 -18.08 -7.14
CA THR A 13 21.71 -18.30 -7.81
C THR A 13 20.87 -19.34 -7.08
N THR A 14 21.45 -20.48 -6.67
CA THR A 14 20.72 -21.51 -5.90
C THR A 14 20.16 -20.96 -4.59
N ILE A 15 20.94 -20.16 -3.86
CA ILE A 15 20.48 -19.53 -2.61
C ILE A 15 19.36 -18.53 -2.90
N ILE A 16 19.52 -17.69 -3.92
CA ILE A 16 18.52 -16.68 -4.30
C ILE A 16 17.21 -17.35 -4.74
N GLU A 17 17.28 -18.41 -5.54
CA GLU A 17 16.09 -19.10 -6.01
C GLU A 17 15.34 -19.80 -4.87
N LEU A 18 16.07 -20.50 -4.00
CA LEU A 18 15.46 -21.23 -2.89
C LEU A 18 14.98 -20.30 -1.78
N VAL A 19 15.88 -19.49 -1.23
CA VAL A 19 15.57 -18.58 -0.11
C VAL A 19 14.71 -17.42 -0.60
N GLY A 20 15.05 -16.81 -1.74
CA GLY A 20 14.26 -15.73 -2.30
C GLY A 20 12.87 -16.18 -2.75
N GLY A 21 12.74 -17.37 -3.33
CA GLY A 21 11.43 -17.97 -3.63
C GLY A 21 10.58 -18.16 -2.37
N ALA A 22 11.16 -18.69 -1.29
CA ALA A 22 10.47 -18.82 -0.01
C ALA A 22 10.04 -17.47 0.58
N LEU A 23 10.92 -16.46 0.52
CA LEU A 23 10.61 -15.09 0.99
C LEU A 23 9.48 -14.45 0.17
N ILE A 24 9.47 -14.64 -1.16
CA ILE A 24 8.37 -14.18 -2.03
C ILE A 24 7.05 -14.84 -1.64
N ILE A 25 7.03 -16.17 -1.43
CA ILE A 25 5.82 -16.91 -1.03
C ILE A 25 5.27 -16.39 0.31
N LEU A 26 6.17 -16.14 1.28
CA LEU A 26 5.79 -15.59 2.59
C LEU A 26 5.40 -14.11 2.51
N GLY A 27 5.67 -13.44 1.40
CA GLY A 27 5.48 -11.99 1.28
C GLY A 27 6.40 -11.20 2.21
N ALA A 28 7.66 -11.63 2.33
CA ALA A 28 8.68 -11.01 3.18
C ALA A 28 9.78 -10.36 2.34
N GLY A 29 10.00 -9.06 2.51
CA GLY A 29 10.94 -8.27 1.72
C GLY A 29 10.63 -8.29 0.22
N THR A 30 9.37 -8.46 -0.17
CA THR A 30 8.99 -8.88 -1.54
C THR A 30 9.50 -7.92 -2.62
N ARG A 31 9.51 -6.62 -2.34
CA ARG A 31 10.05 -5.64 -3.31
C ARG A 31 11.53 -5.86 -3.62
N ILE A 32 12.33 -6.06 -2.57
CA ILE A 32 13.78 -6.23 -2.69
C ILE A 32 14.09 -7.59 -3.31
N VAL A 33 13.46 -8.65 -2.78
CA VAL A 33 13.68 -10.02 -3.26
C VAL A 33 13.20 -10.18 -4.70
N GLY A 34 12.06 -9.59 -5.06
CA GLY A 34 11.55 -9.58 -6.44
C GLY A 34 12.50 -8.87 -7.42
N ALA A 35 13.09 -7.74 -7.01
CA ALA A 35 14.08 -7.04 -7.82
C ALA A 35 15.36 -7.88 -8.03
N ILE A 36 15.87 -8.49 -6.96
CA ILE A 36 17.05 -9.39 -7.04
C ILE A 36 16.74 -10.58 -7.95
N TYR A 37 15.59 -11.24 -7.76
CA TYR A 37 15.17 -12.39 -8.56
C TYR A 37 15.06 -12.03 -10.05
N THR A 38 14.50 -10.85 -10.36
CA THR A 38 14.42 -10.33 -11.74
C THR A 38 15.79 -10.22 -12.38
N LEU A 39 16.77 -9.63 -11.67
CA LEU A 39 18.13 -9.46 -12.19
C LEU A 39 18.82 -10.81 -12.44
N VAL A 40 18.61 -11.79 -11.55
CA VAL A 40 19.14 -13.14 -11.72
C VAL A 40 18.54 -13.80 -12.97
N MET A 41 17.22 -13.71 -13.16
CA MET A 41 16.55 -14.26 -14.34
C MET A 41 17.02 -13.57 -15.63
N LEU A 42 17.19 -12.24 -15.65
CA LEU A 42 17.74 -11.52 -16.81
C LEU A 42 19.18 -11.94 -17.11
N GLY A 43 20.02 -12.12 -16.08
CA GLY A 43 21.37 -12.63 -16.25
C GLY A 43 21.41 -14.06 -16.79
N ALA A 44 20.54 -14.94 -16.29
CA ALA A 44 20.39 -16.30 -16.78
C ALA A 44 19.92 -16.32 -18.25
N ALA A 45 18.92 -15.50 -18.59
CA ALA A 45 18.46 -15.35 -19.97
C ALA A 45 19.62 -14.93 -20.89
N ALA A 46 20.40 -13.91 -20.50
CA ALA A 46 21.47 -13.39 -21.33
C ALA A 46 22.68 -14.33 -21.48
N ILE A 47 23.05 -15.05 -20.41
CA ILE A 47 24.32 -15.80 -20.37
C ILE A 47 24.12 -17.28 -20.72
N VAL A 48 22.95 -17.84 -20.40
CA VAL A 48 22.70 -19.29 -20.45
C VAL A 48 21.68 -19.64 -21.54
N HIS A 49 20.56 -18.92 -21.61
CA HIS A 49 19.42 -19.33 -22.44
C HIS A 49 19.32 -18.64 -23.81
N LEU A 50 19.93 -17.46 -23.99
CA LEU A 50 19.95 -16.74 -25.27
C LEU A 50 20.33 -17.63 -26.47
N PRO A 51 21.41 -18.46 -26.38
CA PRO A 51 21.80 -19.33 -27.49
C PRO A 51 20.79 -20.43 -27.83
N ALA A 52 19.91 -20.80 -26.91
CA ALA A 52 18.90 -21.84 -27.11
C ALA A 52 17.67 -21.36 -27.90
N GLY A 53 17.59 -20.05 -28.21
CA GLY A 53 16.46 -19.46 -28.90
C GLY A 53 15.28 -19.15 -27.97
N PHE A 54 14.18 -18.67 -28.54
CA PHE A 54 13.01 -18.23 -27.78
C PHE A 54 12.23 -19.42 -27.20
N PHE A 55 11.74 -20.28 -28.11
CA PHE A 55 10.96 -21.47 -27.82
C PHE A 55 11.88 -22.70 -27.85
N VAL A 56 11.55 -23.75 -27.08
CA VAL A 56 12.26 -25.05 -26.84
C VAL A 56 12.69 -25.15 -25.36
N GLY A 57 12.82 -26.37 -24.81
CA GLY A 57 12.95 -26.64 -23.37
C GLY A 57 13.94 -25.77 -22.60
N ASP A 58 15.11 -25.47 -23.19
CA ASP A 58 16.13 -24.60 -22.60
C ASP A 58 16.11 -23.15 -23.14
N GLY A 59 15.06 -22.74 -23.85
CA GLY A 59 14.88 -21.40 -24.40
C GLY A 59 14.71 -20.33 -23.31
N TYR A 60 14.81 -19.06 -23.71
CA TYR A 60 14.76 -17.94 -22.75
C TYR A 60 13.34 -17.47 -22.39
N GLU A 61 12.29 -17.98 -23.05
CA GLU A 61 10.89 -17.58 -22.79
C GLU A 61 10.51 -17.75 -21.31
N PHE A 62 10.71 -18.94 -20.75
CA PHE A 62 10.30 -19.23 -19.37
C PHE A 62 11.07 -18.36 -18.37
N VAL A 63 12.37 -18.15 -18.61
CA VAL A 63 13.22 -17.29 -17.78
C VAL A 63 12.76 -15.83 -17.84
N LEU A 64 12.33 -15.33 -19.01
CA LEU A 64 11.75 -13.99 -19.12
C LEU A 64 10.40 -13.88 -18.42
N VAL A 65 9.57 -14.92 -18.45
CA VAL A 65 8.31 -14.95 -17.68
C VAL A 65 8.61 -14.83 -16.18
N LEU A 66 9.57 -15.59 -15.67
CA LEU A 66 10.01 -15.51 -14.28
C LEU A 66 10.58 -14.13 -13.93
N ALA A 67 11.36 -13.52 -14.84
CA ALA A 67 11.83 -12.14 -14.69
C ALA A 67 10.65 -11.15 -14.63
N GLY A 68 9.65 -11.31 -15.50
CA GLY A 68 8.45 -10.46 -15.52
C GLY A 68 7.62 -10.57 -14.24
N ILE A 69 7.47 -11.79 -13.70
CA ILE A 69 6.80 -12.02 -12.41
C ILE A 69 7.58 -11.36 -11.27
N GLY A 70 8.91 -11.55 -11.22
CA GLY A 70 9.76 -10.89 -10.24
C GLY A 70 9.66 -9.37 -10.30
N ALA A 71 9.63 -8.82 -11.51
CA ALA A 71 9.53 -7.38 -11.74
C ALA A 71 8.16 -6.84 -11.31
N ALA A 72 7.09 -7.57 -11.63
CA ALA A 72 5.75 -7.23 -11.17
C ALA A 72 5.72 -7.17 -9.64
N LEU A 73 6.21 -8.20 -8.95
CA LEU A 73 6.30 -8.22 -7.48
C LEU A 73 7.17 -7.10 -6.91
N ALA A 74 8.28 -6.76 -7.58
CA ALA A 74 9.13 -5.65 -7.18
C ALA A 74 8.40 -4.30 -7.22
N LEU A 75 7.49 -4.13 -8.19
CA LEU A 75 6.74 -2.90 -8.43
C LEU A 75 5.41 -2.86 -7.66
N THR A 76 4.74 -4.00 -7.46
CA THR A 76 3.37 -4.07 -6.93
C THR A 76 3.27 -4.62 -5.50
N ASP A 77 4.36 -5.17 -4.94
CA ASP A 77 4.41 -5.73 -3.58
C ASP A 77 3.62 -7.05 -3.38
N ALA A 78 3.74 -7.70 -2.21
CA ALA A 78 3.15 -9.02 -1.90
C ALA A 78 1.65 -9.03 -1.51
N GLY A 79 0.95 -7.90 -1.62
CA GLY A 79 -0.49 -7.83 -1.37
C GLY A 79 -0.91 -7.94 0.11
N ALA A 80 -2.17 -8.31 0.37
CA ALA A 80 -2.79 -8.20 1.69
C ALA A 80 -2.37 -9.29 2.70
N TRP A 81 -1.89 -10.44 2.21
CA TRP A 81 -1.56 -11.62 3.02
C TRP A 81 -0.05 -11.73 3.31
N SER A 82 0.70 -10.65 3.09
CA SER A 82 2.16 -10.64 3.21
C SER A 82 2.64 -10.47 4.65
N VAL A 83 3.77 -11.11 4.99
CA VAL A 83 4.48 -10.88 6.25
C VAL A 83 4.89 -9.40 6.37
N ASP A 84 5.28 -8.77 5.27
CA ASP A 84 5.63 -7.34 5.21
C ASP A 84 4.50 -6.46 5.78
N ARG A 85 3.25 -6.77 5.43
CA ARG A 85 2.09 -6.03 5.93
C ARG A 85 1.77 -6.33 7.39
N LEU A 86 1.94 -7.57 7.84
CA LEU A 86 1.76 -7.95 9.26
C LEU A 86 2.75 -7.19 10.16
N ILE A 87 3.98 -6.98 9.69
CA ILE A 87 5.01 -6.23 10.42
C ILE A 87 4.74 -4.71 10.35
N GLY A 88 4.35 -4.19 9.18
CA GLY A 88 4.04 -2.77 8.99
C GLY A 88 2.82 -2.27 9.78
N SER A 89 1.78 -3.09 9.88
CA SER A 89 0.54 -2.76 10.62
C SER A 89 0.76 -2.55 12.12
N ARG A 90 1.78 -3.18 12.71
CA ARG A 90 2.10 -3.06 14.15
C ARG A 90 2.75 -1.72 14.53
N ARG A 91 3.11 -0.88 13.56
CA ARG A 91 3.79 0.41 13.79
C ARG A 91 2.84 1.61 13.84
N THR A 92 1.53 1.42 13.93
CA THR A 92 0.62 2.51 14.29
C THR A 92 0.98 3.00 15.68
N THR A 93 1.67 4.14 15.75
CA THR A 93 1.94 4.84 17.00
C THR A 93 0.60 4.99 17.74
N PRO A 94 0.47 4.48 18.97
CA PRO A 94 -0.71 4.76 19.77
C PRO A 94 -0.91 6.27 19.75
N VAL A 95 -2.06 6.73 19.27
CA VAL A 95 -2.46 8.12 19.44
C VAL A 95 -2.41 8.34 20.95
N SER A 96 -1.46 9.14 21.43
CA SER A 96 -1.34 9.34 22.88
C SER A 96 -2.66 9.93 23.36
N PRO A 97 -3.29 9.36 24.40
CA PRO A 97 -4.51 9.93 24.97
C PRO A 97 -4.32 11.40 25.32
N GLU A 98 -3.12 11.79 25.76
CA GLU A 98 -2.72 13.18 26.01
C GLU A 98 -2.96 14.13 24.83
N ARG A 99 -2.78 13.69 23.58
CA ARG A 99 -3.06 14.51 22.39
C ARG A 99 -4.57 14.65 22.12
N VAL A 100 -5.36 13.65 22.51
CA VAL A 100 -6.83 13.67 22.40
C VAL A 100 -7.43 14.52 23.51
N ASP A 101 -6.84 14.49 24.70
CA ASP A 101 -7.20 15.33 25.84
C ASP A 101 -6.74 16.79 25.65
N ALA A 102 -5.69 17.00 24.83
CA ALA A 102 -5.28 18.31 24.33
C ALA A 102 -6.18 18.85 23.22
N TRP A 103 -7.36 18.26 22.98
CA TRP A 103 -8.40 18.89 22.16
C TRP A 103 -8.64 20.30 22.70
N PRO A 104 -8.46 21.37 21.88
CA PRO A 104 -8.75 22.72 22.31
C PRO A 104 -10.21 22.78 22.76
N SER A 105 -10.42 22.86 24.07
CA SER A 105 -11.76 22.99 24.68
C SER A 105 -12.40 24.33 24.33
N GLU A 106 -11.63 25.21 23.70
CA GLU A 106 -12.14 26.38 23.04
C GLU A 106 -13.01 25.93 21.86
N LYS A 107 -14.31 25.76 22.16
CA LYS A 107 -15.34 25.70 21.14
C LYS A 107 -15.02 26.81 20.15
N PRO A 108 -14.87 26.54 18.85
CA PRO A 108 -14.63 27.59 17.87
C PRO A 108 -15.67 28.66 18.15
N ARG A 109 -15.23 29.84 18.60
CA ARG A 109 -16.11 30.98 18.87
C ARG A 109 -16.83 31.18 17.57
N ARG A 110 -18.08 30.72 17.48
CA ARG A 110 -18.90 30.90 16.29
C ARG A 110 -18.92 32.41 16.08
N PRO A 111 -18.20 32.96 15.08
CA PRO A 111 -18.35 34.36 14.80
C PRO A 111 -19.83 34.49 14.50
N HIS A 112 -20.47 35.38 15.26
CA HIS A 112 -21.89 35.63 15.38
C HIS A 112 -22.54 35.38 14.03
N LEU A 113 -23.02 34.14 13.83
CA LEU A 113 -23.41 33.61 12.50
C LEU A 113 -24.57 34.44 11.91
N ARG A 114 -25.23 35.21 12.76
CA ARG A 114 -26.23 36.21 12.41
C ARG A 114 -25.68 37.33 11.52
N LYS A 115 -24.43 37.78 11.72
CA LYS A 115 -23.81 38.82 10.88
C LYS A 115 -23.29 38.25 9.57
N VAL A 116 -22.62 37.09 9.61
CA VAL A 116 -22.07 36.43 8.40
C VAL A 116 -23.21 36.01 7.46
N TRP A 117 -24.28 35.44 7.99
CA TRP A 117 -25.44 35.05 7.17
C TRP A 117 -26.21 36.26 6.62
N ALA A 118 -26.37 37.34 7.40
CA ALA A 118 -27.02 38.56 6.93
C ALA A 118 -26.19 39.34 5.88
N LEU A 119 -24.86 39.26 5.93
CA LEU A 119 -23.97 39.87 4.92
C LEU A 119 -23.94 39.06 3.62
N SER A 120 -24.15 37.74 3.68
CA SER A 120 -24.19 36.88 2.49
C SER A 120 -25.57 36.82 1.80
N PHE A 121 -26.67 37.10 2.51
CA PHE A 121 -28.03 36.98 1.97
C PHE A 121 -28.94 38.14 2.42
N PRO A 122 -28.88 39.30 1.75
CA PRO A 122 -29.85 40.38 2.00
C PRO A 122 -31.21 39.97 1.43
N GLY A 123 -32.23 39.79 2.28
CA GLY A 123 -33.64 39.77 1.84
C GLY A 123 -34.53 38.59 2.24
N GLN A 124 -34.15 37.72 3.18
CA GLN A 124 -35.05 36.63 3.61
C GLN A 124 -35.91 37.05 4.83
N PRO A 125 -37.26 37.03 4.74
CA PRO A 125 -38.13 37.33 5.87
C PRO A 125 -38.15 36.17 6.88
N LEU A 126 -37.84 36.46 8.15
CA LEU A 126 -37.93 35.50 9.25
C LEU A 126 -39.41 35.19 9.56
N ASN A 127 -39.90 34.06 9.07
CA ASN A 127 -41.26 33.59 9.37
C ASN A 127 -41.37 33.22 10.86
N SER A 128 -42.15 34.00 11.60
CA SER A 128 -42.41 33.79 13.02
C SER A 128 -43.82 33.23 13.20
N HIS A 129 -43.95 31.92 13.24
CA HIS A 129 -45.16 31.29 13.79
C HIS A 129 -44.83 30.58 15.09
N ARG A 130 -44.89 31.40 16.15
CA ARG A 130 -45.20 30.99 17.52
C ARG A 130 -46.70 31.24 17.70
N THR A 131 -47.48 30.20 17.95
CA THR A 131 -48.68 30.32 18.78
C THR A 131 -48.59 29.24 19.86
N SER A 132 -48.78 29.71 21.09
CA SER A 132 -48.61 28.97 22.33
C SER A 132 -49.92 28.32 22.79
N SER A 133 -49.79 27.19 23.49
CA SER A 133 -50.43 26.87 24.78
C SER A 133 -51.86 27.38 25.08
N SER A 134 -52.78 26.46 25.46
CA SER A 134 -53.46 26.52 26.78
C SER A 134 -54.19 25.21 27.14
N LYS A 135 -53.95 24.73 28.37
CA LYS A 135 -54.78 23.79 29.15
C LYS A 135 -56.13 24.45 29.53
N SER A 136 -57.21 23.66 29.68
CA SER A 136 -58.08 23.60 30.89
C SER A 136 -59.41 22.82 30.67
N ALA A 137 -59.83 22.08 31.71
CA ALA A 137 -61.19 21.63 32.10
C ALA A 137 -62.04 20.82 31.08
N GLY A 138 -62.69 19.68 31.39
CA GLY A 138 -63.36 19.25 32.61
C GLY A 138 -64.87 19.17 32.34
N ALA A 139 -65.38 17.96 32.03
CA ALA A 139 -66.75 17.47 32.25
C ALA A 139 -66.85 16.03 31.73
#